data_AF-A0A537WG39-F1
#
_entry.id   AF-A0A537WG39-F1
#
_cell.length_a   1.000
_cell.length_b   1.000
_cell.length_c   1.000
_cell.angle_alpha   90.00
_cell.angle_beta   90.00
_cell.angle_gamma   90.00
#
_symmetry.space_group_name_H-M   'P 1'
#
loop_
_entity.id
_entity.type
_entity.pdbx_description
1 polymer ?
#
loop_
_entity_poly.entity_id
_entity_poly.type
_entity_poly.pdbx_seq_one_letter_code
_entity_poly.pdbx_strand_id
1 'polypeptide(L)' 'RDLAGKTVVLGVLDLNDPAIETPDSVAARLREALRYIPAERLVAAPDCGMKYLPRATAFGKLHALAEGAAQVRREL' A
#
# COMPACT_ATOMS: atom_id res chain seq x y z
N ARG A 1 9.09 20.13 -11.06
CA ARG A 1 10.15 19.70 -10.11
C ARG A 1 10.23 18.18 -10.20
N ASP A 2 11.42 17.64 -10.40
CA ASP A 2 11.66 16.19 -10.44
C ASP A 2 11.57 15.57 -9.03
N LEU A 3 10.96 14.39 -8.91
CA LEU A 3 10.85 13.62 -7.66
C LEU A 3 11.95 12.56 -7.53
N ALA A 4 12.87 12.47 -8.50
CA ALA A 4 14.04 11.62 -8.43
C ALA A 4 14.82 11.85 -7.12
N GLY A 5 15.19 10.76 -6.45
CA GLY A 5 15.92 10.78 -5.18
C GLY A 5 15.02 10.87 -3.93
N LYS A 6 13.71 11.10 -4.06
CA LYS A 6 12.80 11.18 -2.91
C LYS A 6 12.19 9.82 -2.56
N THR A 7 11.95 9.61 -1.26
CA THR A 7 11.08 8.53 -0.78
C THR A 7 9.64 8.90 -1.07
N VAL A 8 8.89 7.94 -1.62
CA VAL A 8 7.47 8.07 -1.95
C VAL A 8 6.68 7.20 -0.99
N VAL A 9 5.77 7.83 -0.25
CA VAL A 9 4.73 7.13 0.51
C VAL A 9 3.54 6.98 -0.41
N LEU A 10 3.26 5.75 -0.82
CA LEU A 10 2.20 5.44 -1.77
C LEU A 10 1.00 4.85 -1.07
N GLY A 11 -0.13 5.55 -1.21
CA GLY A 11 -1.46 5.03 -0.89
C GLY A 11 -1.81 3.85 -1.80
N VAL A 12 -2.10 2.69 -1.22
CA VAL A 12 -2.54 1.49 -1.94
C VAL A 12 -3.82 0.89 -1.35
N LEU A 13 -4.55 1.62 -0.52
CA LEU A 13 -5.80 1.18 0.12
C LEU A 13 -6.90 2.20 -0.17
N ASP A 14 -7.98 1.75 -0.80
CA ASP A 14 -9.13 2.60 -1.03
C ASP A 14 -9.92 2.74 0.27
N LEU A 15 -9.99 3.96 0.79
CA LEU A 15 -10.70 4.26 2.03
C LEU A 15 -12.16 4.68 1.81
N ASN A 16 -12.57 4.88 0.56
CA ASN A 16 -13.98 5.10 0.20
C ASN A 16 -14.73 3.78 0.05
N ASP A 17 -14.03 2.70 -0.32
CA ASP A 17 -14.59 1.35 -0.35
C ASP A 17 -14.51 0.69 1.05
N PRO A 18 -15.63 0.32 1.69
CA PRO A 18 -15.62 -0.40 2.96
C PRO A 18 -15.08 -1.83 2.86
N ALA A 19 -14.96 -2.41 1.66
CA ALA A 19 -14.41 -3.74 1.46
C ALA A 19 -12.92 -3.80 1.84
N ILE A 20 -12.51 -4.83 2.58
CA ILE A 20 -11.11 -5.07 2.89
C ILE A 20 -10.40 -5.60 1.65
N GLU A 21 -9.31 -4.98 1.24
CA GLU A 21 -8.45 -5.43 0.14
C GLU A 21 -7.91 -6.84 0.39
N THR A 22 -7.67 -7.58 -0.68
CA THR A 22 -6.87 -8.81 -0.58
C THR A 22 -5.38 -8.45 -0.60
N PRO A 23 -4.50 -9.25 0.07
CA PRO A 23 -3.05 -9.08 -0.04
C PRO A 23 -2.56 -9.04 -1.48
N ASP A 24 -3.13 -9.86 -2.37
CA ASP A 24 -2.74 -9.92 -3.78
C ASP A 24 -3.08 -8.63 -4.53
N SER A 25 -4.19 -7.97 -4.21
CA SER A 25 -4.57 -6.69 -4.81
C SER A 25 -3.61 -5.57 -4.40
N VAL A 26 -3.20 -5.55 -3.13
CA VAL A 26 -2.17 -4.65 -2.62
C VAL A 26 -0.83 -4.93 -3.30
N ALA A 27 -0.43 -6.21 -3.38
CA ALA A 27 0.83 -6.62 -4.01
C ALA A 27 0.88 -6.20 -5.49
N ALA A 28 -0.22 -6.37 -6.23
CA ALA A 28 -0.32 -5.93 -7.62
C ALA A 28 -0.09 -4.41 -7.77
N ARG A 29 -0.70 -3.58 -6.90
CA ARG A 29 -0.50 -2.12 -6.88
C ARG A 29 0.95 -1.75 -6.56
N LEU A 30 1.58 -2.44 -5.62
CA LEU A 30 2.99 -2.21 -5.26
C LEU A 30 3.95 -2.61 -6.38
N ARG A 31 3.71 -3.75 -7.06
CA ARG A 31 4.51 -4.16 -8.22
C ARG A 31 4.44 -3.14 -9.34
N GLU A 32 3.25 -2.56 -9.58
CA GLU A 32 3.11 -1.49 -10.57
C GLU A 32 3.94 -0.26 -10.18
N ALA A 33 3.90 0.15 -8.90
CA ALA A 33 4.70 1.27 -8.41
C ALA A 33 6.21 1.05 -8.55
N LEU A 34 6.68 -0.19 -8.34
CA LEU A 34 8.09 -0.57 -8.46
C LEU A 34 8.65 -0.42 -9.87
N ARG A 35 7.80 -0.33 -10.90
CA ARG A 35 8.22 0.00 -12.28
C ARG A 35 8.71 1.43 -12.41
N TYR A 36 8.35 2.30 -11.47
CA TYR A 36 8.64 3.74 -11.49
C TYR A 36 9.53 4.19 -10.33
N ILE A 37 9.45 3.51 -9.19
CA ILE A 37 10.13 3.89 -7.95
C ILE A 37 10.96 2.69 -7.46
N PRO A 38 12.29 2.82 -7.30
CA PRO A 38 13.13 1.81 -6.68
C PRO A 38 12.62 1.40 -5.30
N ALA A 39 12.74 0.11 -4.97
CA ALA A 39 12.16 -0.49 -3.77
C ALA A 39 12.60 0.21 -2.48
N GLU A 40 13.86 0.63 -2.40
CA GLU A 40 14.44 1.34 -1.25
C GLU A 40 13.82 2.73 -1.01
N ARG A 41 13.05 3.25 -1.98
CA ARG A 41 12.36 4.54 -1.90
C ARG A 41 10.84 4.42 -1.84
N LEU A 42 10.26 3.23 -1.89
CA LEU A 42 8.81 3.04 -1.86
C LEU A 42 8.34 2.62 -0.46
N VAL A 43 7.41 3.38 0.11
CA VAL A 43 6.73 3.05 1.37
C VAL A 43 5.25 2.80 1.09
N ALA A 44 4.78 1.59 1.37
CA ALA A 44 3.37 1.25 1.26
C ALA A 44 2.56 1.89 2.41
N ALA A 45 1.43 2.51 2.09
CA ALA A 45 0.58 3.19 3.06
C ALA A 45 -0.91 3.13 2.66
N PRO A 46 -1.83 3.47 3.58
CA PRO A 46 -3.19 3.85 3.22
C PRO A 46 -3.23 5.16 2.43
N ASP A 47 -4.26 5.36 1.61
CA ASP A 47 -4.42 6.58 0.79
C ASP A 47 -4.56 7.85 1.64
N CYS A 48 -5.17 7.74 2.83
CA CYS A 48 -5.36 8.83 3.77
C CYS A 48 -5.52 8.31 5.21
N GLY A 49 -5.91 9.17 6.15
CA GLY A 49 -6.23 8.77 7.51
C GLY A 49 -7.46 7.87 7.59
N MET A 50 -7.40 6.84 8.42
CA MET A 50 -8.44 5.82 8.55
C MET A 50 -9.47 6.12 9.65
N LYS A 51 -9.53 7.36 10.15
CA LYS A 51 -10.34 7.73 11.34
C LYS A 51 -11.84 7.50 11.18
N TYR A 52 -12.33 7.46 9.95
CA TYR A 52 -13.75 7.31 9.62
C TYR A 52 -14.18 5.84 9.46
N LEU A 53 -13.23 4.90 9.43
CA LEU A 53 -13.53 3.49 9.22
C LEU A 53 -13.85 2.79 10.54
N PRO A 54 -14.78 1.82 10.54
CA PRO A 54 -14.91 0.89 11.66
C PRO A 54 -13.57 0.22 11.97
N ARG A 55 -13.28 0.00 13.25
CA ARG A 55 -11.99 -0.57 13.69
C ARG A 55 -11.66 -1.90 13.00
N ALA A 56 -12.65 -2.76 12.83
CA ALA A 56 -12.48 -4.06 12.17
C ALA A 56 -12.07 -3.90 10.70
N THR A 57 -12.73 -3.01 9.96
CA THR A 57 -12.38 -2.66 8.59
C THR A 57 -10.96 -2.08 8.51
N ALA A 58 -10.64 -1.11 9.37
CA ALA A 58 -9.31 -0.50 9.37
C ALA A 58 -8.20 -1.53 9.65
N PHE A 59 -8.41 -2.40 10.63
CA PHE A 59 -7.45 -3.44 10.98
C PHE A 59 -7.29 -4.47 9.86
N GLY A 60 -8.38 -4.90 9.23
CA GLY A 60 -8.33 -5.82 8.09
C GLY A 60 -7.59 -5.24 6.89
N LYS A 61 -7.84 -3.97 6.55
CA LYS A 61 -7.13 -3.25 5.49
C LYS A 61 -5.63 -3.13 5.79
N LEU A 62 -5.26 -2.85 7.04
CA LEU A 62 -3.85 -2.82 7.46
C LEU A 62 -3.18 -4.20 7.42
N HIS A 63 -3.93 -5.27 7.72
CA HIS A 63 -3.44 -6.64 7.58
C HIS A 63 -3.13 -6.95 6.11
N ALA A 64 -4.06 -6.64 5.21
CA ALA A 64 -3.88 -6.81 3.77
C ALA A 64 -2.68 -5.98 3.25
N LEU A 65 -2.52 -4.75 3.74
CA LEU A 65 -1.36 -3.91 3.43
C LEU A 65 -0.04 -4.59 3.80
N ALA A 66 0.06 -5.05 5.05
CA ALA A 66 1.26 -5.68 5.58
C ALA A 66 1.59 -6.99 4.85
N GLU A 67 0.59 -7.84 4.60
CA GLU A 67 0.77 -9.10 3.89
C GLU A 67 1.13 -8.91 2.42
N GLY A 68 0.44 -8.01 1.71
CA GLY A 68 0.75 -7.69 0.32
C GLY A 68 2.16 -7.11 0.18
N ALA A 69 2.56 -6.20 1.07
CA ALA A 69 3.93 -5.69 1.10
C ALA A 69 4.97 -6.78 1.42
N ALA A 70 4.65 -7.72 2.32
CA ALA A 70 5.52 -8.84 2.64
C ALA A 70 5.66 -9.83 1.47
N GLN A 71 4.60 -10.06 0.69
CA GLN A 71 4.65 -10.84 -0.55
C GLN A 71 5.66 -10.23 -1.54
N VAL A 72 5.47 -8.95 -1.88
CA VAL A 72 6.36 -8.26 -2.82
C VAL A 72 7.80 -8.25 -2.32
N ARG A 73 8.03 -8.06 -1.02
CA ARG A 73 9.38 -8.06 -0.44
C ARG A 73 10.12 -9.39 -0.63
N ARG A 74 9.42 -10.52 -0.72
CA ARG A 74 10.05 -11.84 -0.97
C ARG A 74 10.48 -12.03 -2.43
N GLU A 75 10.02 -11.17 -3.33
CA GLU A 75 10.30 -11.23 -4.77
C GLU A 75 11.48 -10.33 -5.18
N LEU A 76 11.98 -9.52 -4.24
CA LEU A 76 13.10 -8.58 -4.40
C LEU A 76 14.41 -9.19 -3.88
#